data_AF-A0A353WGS6-F1
#
_entry.id   AF-A0A353WGS6-F1
#
_cell.length_a   1.000
_cell.length_b   1.000
_cell.length_c   1.000
_cell.angle_alpha   90.00
_cell.angle_beta   90.00
_cell.angle_gamma   90.00
#
_symmetry.space_group_name_H-M   'P 1'
#
loop_
_entity.id
_entity.type
_entity.pdbx_description
1 polymer ?
#
loop_
_entity_poly.entity_id
_entity_poly.type
_entity_poly.pdbx_seq_one_letter_code
_entity_poly.pdbx_strand_id
1 'polypeptide(L)'
;IKTIDMMRIAQKALGFRPKLDNLVTETLGASKTADGLQSLRWFKEGKIDLIKEYCHSDVRLTKELYEFGRDNGFIYANNRGSRVKLPIVW
;
A
#
# COMPACT_ATOMS: atom_id res chain seq x y z
N ILE A 1 -1.09 4.23 23.51
CA ILE A 1 -0.79 4.92 22.22
C ILE A 1 -1.93 4.60 21.27
N LYS A 2 -2.56 5.60 20.65
CA LYS A 2 -3.56 5.37 19.59
C LYS A 2 -2.81 5.06 18.29
N THR A 3 -3.19 3.96 17.61
CA THR A 3 -2.62 3.55 16.32
C THR A 3 -3.72 3.39 15.28
N ILE A 4 -3.37 3.57 14.01
CA ILE A 4 -4.28 3.47 12.88
C ILE A 4 -3.82 2.30 12.01
N ASP A 5 -4.74 1.43 11.64
CA ASP A 5 -4.50 0.31 10.73
C ASP A 5 -5.20 0.59 9.40
N MET A 6 -4.49 1.25 8.50
CA MET A 6 -5.02 1.68 7.21
C MET A 6 -5.45 0.50 6.34
N MET A 7 -4.71 -0.61 6.37
CA MET A 7 -5.02 -1.78 5.56
C MET A 7 -6.30 -2.45 6.04
N ARG A 8 -6.55 -2.48 7.36
CA ARG A 8 -7.81 -2.96 7.92
C ARG A 8 -8.98 -2.04 7.60
N ILE A 9 -8.78 -0.72 7.61
CA ILE A 9 -9.81 0.25 7.18
C ILE A 9 -10.17 0.01 5.72
N ALA A 10 -9.18 -0.07 4.83
CA ALA A 10 -9.39 -0.35 3.41
C ALA A 10 -10.06 -1.72 3.19
N GLN A 11 -9.66 -2.75 3.95
CA GLN A 11 -10.28 -4.07 3.91
C GLN A 11 -11.77 -4.03 4.26
N LYS A 12 -12.15 -3.28 5.30
CA LYS A 12 -13.56 -3.11 5.69
C LYS A 12 -14.37 -2.42 4.59
N ALA A 13 -13.80 -1.42 3.93
CA ALA A 13 -14.46 -0.68 2.85
C ALA A 13 -14.65 -1.55 1.58
N LEU A 14 -13.67 -2.40 1.26
CA LEU A 14 -13.67 -3.22 0.04
C LEU A 14 -14.31 -4.60 0.20
N GLY A 15 -14.44 -5.10 1.44
CA GLY A 15 -14.89 -6.46 1.73
C GLY A 15 -13.83 -7.55 1.50
N PHE A 16 -12.62 -7.18 1.10
CA PHE A 16 -11.46 -8.07 0.95
C PHE A 16 -10.18 -7.31 1.28
N ARG A 17 -9.09 -8.00 1.61
CA ARG A 17 -7.81 -7.35 1.93
C ARG A 17 -7.12 -6.88 0.63
N PRO A 18 -6.98 -5.57 0.37
CA PRO A 18 -6.27 -5.10 -0.81
C PRO A 18 -4.76 -5.29 -0.64
N LYS A 19 -4.04 -5.36 -1.77
CA LYS A 19 -2.59 -5.19 -1.78
C LYS A 19 -2.27 -3.70 -1.57
N LEU A 20 -1.17 -3.38 -0.87
CA LEU A 20 -0.72 -1.99 -0.75
C LEU A 20 -0.49 -1.35 -2.12
N ASP A 21 0.12 -2.09 -3.05
CA ASP A 21 0.40 -1.62 -4.41
C ASP A 21 -0.86 -1.17 -5.17
N ASN A 22 -1.99 -1.85 -4.94
CA ASN A 22 -3.27 -1.47 -5.53
C ASN A 22 -3.73 -0.09 -5.04
N LEU A 23 -3.65 0.16 -3.73
CA LEU A 23 -4.05 1.44 -3.16
C LEU A 23 -3.10 2.56 -3.59
N VAL A 24 -1.80 2.29 -3.59
CA VAL A 24 -0.76 3.26 -3.95
C VAL A 24 -0.86 3.62 -5.44
N THR A 25 -0.95 2.64 -6.34
CA THR A 25 -1.07 2.89 -7.79
C THR A 25 -2.32 3.70 -8.10
N GLU A 26 -3.45 3.30 -7.53
CA GLU A 26 -4.73 3.96 -7.84
C GLU A 26 -4.86 5.33 -7.18
N THR A 27 -4.20 5.57 -6.04
CA THR A 27 -4.30 6.85 -5.32
C THR A 27 -3.21 7.84 -5.73
N LEU A 28 -1.96 7.40 -5.77
CA LEU A 28 -0.78 8.25 -5.94
C LEU A 28 -0.20 8.18 -7.36
N GLY A 29 -0.68 7.26 -8.21
CA GLY A 29 -0.08 7.01 -9.53
C GLY A 29 1.33 6.40 -9.46
N ALA A 30 1.75 5.95 -8.28
CA ALA A 30 3.04 5.31 -8.05
C ALA A 30 2.86 3.78 -7.96
N SER A 31 3.78 3.01 -8.54
CA SER A 31 3.75 1.54 -8.43
C SER A 31 4.91 1.04 -7.62
N LYS A 32 4.70 -0.07 -6.92
CA LYS A 32 5.80 -0.76 -6.25
C LYS A 32 6.78 -1.31 -7.28
N THR A 33 8.06 -1.20 -6.94
CA THR A 33 9.15 -1.75 -7.75
C THR A 33 9.36 -3.25 -7.56
N ALA A 34 8.76 -3.84 -6.52
CA ALA A 34 8.87 -5.26 -6.21
C ALA A 34 7.69 -5.78 -5.37
N ASP A 35 7.49 -7.10 -5.36
CA ASP A 35 6.51 -7.79 -4.53
C ASP A 35 7.17 -8.68 -3.45
N GLY A 36 6.35 -9.24 -2.56
CA GLY A 36 6.84 -10.11 -1.48
C GLY A 36 7.42 -11.44 -1.95
N LEU A 37 7.14 -11.90 -3.17
CA LEU A 37 7.78 -13.11 -3.71
C LEU A 37 9.19 -12.81 -4.21
N GLN A 38 9.40 -11.60 -4.74
CA GLN A 38 10.72 -11.13 -5.15
C GLN A 38 11.66 -10.96 -3.94
N SER A 39 11.17 -10.45 -2.81
CA SER A 39 11.99 -10.31 -1.59
C SER A 39 12.46 -11.66 -1.05
N LEU A 40 11.62 -12.70 -1.13
CA LEU A 40 12.00 -14.06 -0.76
C LEU A 40 13.10 -14.64 -1.67
N ARG A 41 13.08 -14.34 -2.97
CA ARG A 41 14.15 -14.73 -3.89
C ARG A 41 15.46 -14.05 -3.54
N TRP A 42 15.44 -12.73 -3.35
CA TRP A 42 16.63 -11.97 -2.94
C TRP A 42 17.23 -12.46 -1.64
N PHE A 43 16.39 -12.87 -0.68
CA PHE A 43 16.88 -13.44 0.56
C PHE A 43 17.66 -14.74 0.34
N LYS A 44 17.10 -15.66 -0.47
CA LYS A 44 17.80 -16.90 -0.84
C LYS A 44 19.10 -16.64 -1.62
N GLU A 45 19.14 -15.56 -2.40
CA GLU A 45 20.31 -15.14 -3.18
C GLU A 45 21.31 -14.28 -2.38
N GLY A 46 21.06 -14.01 -1.09
CA GLY A 46 21.91 -13.15 -0.25
C GLY A 46 21.89 -11.65 -0.63
N LYS A 47 20.95 -11.22 -1.47
CA LYS A 47 20.79 -9.83 -1.94
C LYS A 47 20.04 -8.96 -0.93
N ILE A 48 20.61 -8.81 0.26
CA ILE A 48 19.96 -8.14 1.39
C ILE A 48 19.68 -6.65 1.13
N ASP A 49 20.54 -5.96 0.37
CA ASP A 49 20.35 -4.53 0.12
C ASP A 49 19.10 -4.23 -0.70
N LEU A 50 18.76 -5.09 -1.67
CA LEU A 50 17.49 -4.98 -2.42
C LEU A 50 16.26 -5.19 -1.52
N ILE A 51 16.38 -6.04 -0.49
CA ILE A 51 15.31 -6.23 0.49
C ILE A 51 15.14 -4.96 1.33
N LYS A 52 16.24 -4.33 1.78
CA LYS A 52 16.18 -3.07 2.53
C LYS A 52 15.52 -1.98 1.70
N GLU A 53 15.95 -1.80 0.44
CA GLU A 53 15.37 -0.81 -0.48
C GLU A 53 13.87 -1.03 -0.66
N TYR A 54 13.45 -2.28 -0.87
CA TYR A 54 12.05 -2.66 -0.95
C TYR A 54 11.28 -2.30 0.33
N CYS A 55 11.81 -2.66 1.51
CA CYS A 55 11.17 -2.36 2.79
C CYS A 55 11.06 -0.84 3.03
N HIS A 56 12.10 -0.07 2.72
CA HIS A 56 12.07 1.39 2.85
C HIS A 56 11.04 2.02 1.90
N SER A 57 10.93 1.52 0.67
CA SER A 57 9.92 1.97 -0.27
C SER A 57 8.50 1.69 0.25
N ASP A 58 8.26 0.50 0.82
CA ASP A 58 6.95 0.15 1.40
C ASP A 58 6.56 1.08 2.55
N VAL A 59 7.50 1.45 3.43
CA VAL A 59 7.27 2.43 4.51
C VAL A 59 6.96 3.81 3.94
N ARG A 60 7.74 4.27 2.94
CA ARG A 60 7.53 5.58 2.30
C ARG A 60 6.15 5.68 1.65
N LEU A 61 5.79 4.69 0.82
CA LEU A 61 4.50 4.68 0.12
C LEU A 61 3.31 4.56 1.10
N THR A 62 3.49 3.83 2.20
CA THR A 62 2.49 3.76 3.28
C THR A 62 2.28 5.14 3.90
N LYS A 63 3.35 5.90 4.16
CA LYS A 63 3.27 7.27 4.69
C LYS A 63 2.59 8.23 3.71
N GLU A 64 2.97 8.19 2.43
CA GLU A 64 2.37 9.05 1.41
C GLU A 64 0.87 8.76 1.22
N LEU A 65 0.48 7.48 1.24
CA LEU A 65 -0.92 7.08 1.16
C LEU A 65 -1.72 7.56 2.39
N TYR A 66 -1.12 7.47 3.58
CA TYR A 66 -1.70 8.03 4.81
C TYR A 66 -1.92 9.54 4.68
N GLU A 67 -0.88 10.28 4.28
CA GLU A 67 -0.94 11.73 4.14
C GLU A 67 -2.01 12.15 3.13
N PHE A 68 -2.07 11.49 1.97
CA PHE A 68 -3.13 11.71 0.99
C PHE A 68 -4.52 11.49 1.59
N GLY A 69 -4.75 10.34 2.24
CA GLY A 69 -6.06 10.04 2.82
C GLY A 69 -6.46 10.99 3.94
N ARG A 70 -5.48 11.46 4.74
CA ARG A 70 -5.70 12.42 5.84
C ARG A 70 -6.14 13.77 5.29
N ASP A 71 -5.46 14.23 4.25
CA ASP A 71 -5.64 15.59 3.73
C ASP A 71 -6.85 15.69 2.78
N ASN A 72 -7.23 14.58 2.12
CA ASN A 72 -8.32 14.55 1.14
C ASN A 72 -9.60 13.86 1.66
N GLY A 73 -9.53 13.05 2.72
CA GLY A 73 -10.68 12.29 3.25
C GLY A 73 -11.09 11.06 2.41
N PHE A 74 -10.27 10.67 1.43
CA PHE A 74 -10.50 9.48 0.62
C PHE A 74 -9.18 8.92 0.06
N ILE A 75 -9.21 7.67 -0.38
CA ILE A 75 -8.20 7.04 -1.26
C ILE A 75 -8.89 6.40 -2.45
N TYR A 76 -8.13 5.92 -3.43
CA TYR A 76 -8.62 5.11 -4.53
C TYR A 76 -8.11 3.67 -4.40
N ALA A 77 -8.90 2.75 -4.94
CA ALA A 77 -8.53 1.35 -5.07
C ALA A 77 -9.06 0.80 -6.40
N ASN A 78 -8.46 -0.27 -6.90
CA ASN A 78 -9.04 -1.02 -8.00
C ASN A 78 -9.80 -2.20 -7.45
N ASN A 79 -11.10 -2.21 -7.71
CA ASN A 79 -12.03 -3.26 -7.35
C ASN A 79 -12.51 -3.93 -8.63
N ARG A 80 -12.01 -5.15 -8.89
CA ARG A 80 -12.40 -5.98 -10.03
C ARG A 80 -12.29 -5.24 -11.38
N GLY A 81 -11.20 -4.50 -11.58
CA GLY A 81 -10.93 -3.77 -12.81
C GLY A 81 -11.50 -2.35 -12.85
N SER A 82 -12.29 -1.94 -11.87
CA SER A 82 -12.83 -0.58 -11.76
C SER A 82 -12.11 0.21 -10.68
N ARG A 83 -11.68 1.43 -11.01
CA ARG A 83 -11.16 2.38 -10.02
C ARG A 83 -12.32 2.94 -9.20
N VAL A 84 -12.29 2.69 -7.89
CA VAL A 84 -13.33 3.12 -6.93
C VAL A 84 -12.75 4.10 -5.92
N LYS A 85 -13.53 5.12 -5.57
CA LYS A 85 -13.21 6.07 -4.50
C LYS A 85 -13.66 5.49 -3.17
N LEU A 86 -12.74 5.35 -2.22
CA LEU A 86 -13.01 4.89 -0.87
C LEU A 86 -12.97 6.08 0.08
N PRO A 87 -14.13 6.55 0.60
CA PRO A 87 -14.11 7.54 1.67
C PRO A 87 -13.48 6.92 2.91
N ILE A 88 -12.55 7.63 3.52
CA ILE A 88 -11.79 7.15 4.68
C ILE A 88 -11.58 8.28 5.67
N VAL A 89 -11.72 7.92 6.94
CA VAL A 89 -11.30 8.72 8.08
C VAL A 89 -10.28 7.88 8.82
N TRP A 90 -9.03 8.34 8.84
CA TRP A 90 -7.95 7.64 9.53
C TRP A 90 -8.11 7.68 11.05
#